data_AF-A0A842GBS9-F1
#
_entry.id   AF-A0A842GBS9-F1
#
_cell.length_a   1.000
_cell.length_b   1.000
_cell.length_c   1.000
_cell.angle_alpha   90.00
_cell.angle_beta   90.00
_cell.angle_gamma   90.00
#
_symmetry.space_group_name_H-M   'P 1'
#
loop_
_entity.id
_entity.type
_entity.pdbx_description
1 polymer ?
#
loop_
_entity_poly.entity_id
_entity_poly.type
_entity_poly.pdbx_seq_one_letter_code
_entity_poly.pdbx_strand_id
1 'polypeptide(L)'
;MKKGYYIILGVVVIVLLSLGVQNRIVNAEMNNDEPIRVLYQEAVEKGKVNSEKYTFEAFKENYSLAENEYQTLKNIIGQDLKFEQWFADIANYGAFPDGEGHSPSEKKTNNLLQASQTSNGNKLKNTIRKGDILIISSGGFGHAAIATSDTYILEMSGGGDNPAKWFAGGISDNNHQFSKDKWIFGGSEQGATSARHIKDWIQLWRVPDNSMAIKCANYADATFWNSGHGYTKNRHIAYRLTAATTTLNPNYCSKLVFQSFYYGSGNATVIQPSMAGLSFVSPGALPNLFAGKYAPYKVGTF
;
A
#
# COMPACT_ATOMS: atom_id res chain seq x y z
N MET A 1 36.88 -34.62 88.37
CA MET A 1 36.46 -33.24 88.71
C MET A 1 37.56 -32.27 88.29
N LYS A 2 37.19 -31.28 87.47
CA LYS A 2 37.97 -30.10 87.03
C LYS A 2 39.16 -30.31 86.06
N LYS A 3 39.14 -29.41 85.06
CA LYS A 3 40.23 -28.94 84.15
C LYS A 3 40.55 -29.88 82.99
N GLY A 4 40.78 -29.41 81.76
CA GLY A 4 40.90 -28.04 81.27
C GLY A 4 41.15 -28.08 79.76
N TYR A 5 40.83 -26.98 79.10
CA TYR A 5 41.15 -26.70 77.70
C TYR A 5 42.67 -26.80 77.45
N TYR A 6 43.06 -27.44 76.35
CA TYR A 6 44.30 -27.11 75.65
C TYR A 6 44.04 -26.99 74.15
N ILE A 7 44.36 -25.80 73.68
CA ILE A 7 44.38 -25.30 72.32
C ILE A 7 45.50 -26.02 71.56
N ILE A 8 45.21 -26.59 70.40
CA ILE A 8 46.25 -26.95 69.42
C ILE A 8 46.09 -26.02 68.24
N LEU A 9 47.09 -25.16 68.10
CA LEU A 9 47.37 -24.31 66.95
C LEU A 9 47.74 -25.21 65.77
N GLY A 10 46.95 -25.17 64.70
CA GLY A 10 47.24 -25.86 63.43
C GLY A 10 47.00 -24.91 62.28
N VAL A 11 48.08 -24.36 61.73
CA VAL A 11 48.09 -23.49 60.57
C VAL A 11 47.57 -24.26 59.35
N VAL A 12 46.47 -23.81 58.77
CA VAL A 12 46.04 -24.24 57.43
C VAL A 12 46.04 -23.02 56.53
N VAL A 13 47.00 -23.03 55.60
CA VAL A 13 47.12 -22.14 54.46
C VAL A 13 45.94 -22.41 53.53
N ILE A 14 45.10 -21.40 53.31
CA ILE A 14 44.10 -21.43 52.24
C ILE A 14 44.48 -20.40 51.18
N VAL A 15 44.86 -20.94 50.03
CA VAL A 15 45.18 -20.26 48.77
C VAL A 15 43.94 -19.50 48.29
N LEU A 16 44.11 -18.19 48.05
CA LEU A 16 43.14 -17.35 47.35
C LEU A 16 43.07 -17.79 45.87
N LEU A 17 42.08 -18.63 45.55
CA LEU A 17 41.62 -18.82 44.17
C LEU A 17 40.48 -17.83 43.92
N SER A 18 40.79 -16.80 43.13
CA SER A 18 39.85 -15.83 42.60
C SER A 18 38.80 -16.54 41.74
N LEU A 19 37.61 -16.72 42.31
CA LEU A 19 36.41 -16.97 41.52
C LEU A 19 36.08 -15.68 40.77
N GLY A 20 36.54 -15.59 39.53
CA GLY A 20 35.98 -14.67 38.55
C GLY A 20 34.53 -15.06 38.31
N VAL A 21 33.61 -14.45 39.06
CA VAL A 21 32.20 -14.41 38.68
C VAL A 21 32.15 -13.55 37.42
N GLN A 22 32.16 -14.21 36.27
CA GLN A 22 31.68 -13.58 35.05
C GLN A 22 30.22 -13.24 35.30
N ASN A 23 29.98 -11.97 35.64
CA ASN A 23 28.69 -11.34 35.44
C ASN A 23 28.34 -11.57 33.97
N ARG A 24 27.60 -12.63 33.67
CA ARG A 24 26.75 -12.63 32.48
C ARG A 24 25.75 -11.52 32.74
N ILE A 25 26.08 -10.34 32.22
CA ILE A 25 25.07 -9.38 31.84
C ILE A 25 24.22 -10.15 30.83
N VAL A 26 23.11 -10.71 31.31
CA VAL A 26 21.98 -11.00 30.46
C VAL A 26 21.50 -9.62 30.04
N ASN A 27 22.04 -9.12 28.93
CA ASN A 27 21.35 -8.09 28.19
C ASN A 27 20.04 -8.73 27.79
N ALA A 28 18.99 -8.50 28.57
CA ALA A 28 17.65 -8.58 28.05
C ALA A 28 17.64 -7.57 26.89
N GLU A 29 17.72 -8.08 25.66
CA GLU A 29 17.34 -7.28 24.51
C GLU A 29 15.95 -6.74 24.84
N MET A 30 15.86 -5.43 25.08
CA MET A 30 14.57 -4.75 25.12
C MET A 30 13.79 -5.23 23.90
N ASN A 31 12.58 -5.73 24.11
CA ASN A 31 11.72 -6.22 23.05
C ASN A 31 11.42 -5.04 22.10
N ASN A 32 12.26 -4.88 21.07
CA ASN A 32 12.34 -3.68 20.21
C ASN A 32 11.07 -3.48 19.37
N ASP A 33 10.20 -4.51 19.36
CA ASP A 33 8.96 -4.54 18.63
C ASP A 33 7.77 -3.93 19.40
N GLU A 34 7.92 -3.58 20.69
CA GLU A 34 6.80 -3.13 21.53
C GLU A 34 6.04 -1.91 20.95
N PRO A 35 6.71 -0.86 20.45
CA PRO A 35 6.02 0.27 19.82
C PRO A 35 5.25 -0.13 18.55
N ILE A 36 5.80 -1.04 17.75
CA ILE A 36 5.17 -1.57 16.53
C ILE A 36 3.93 -2.41 16.91
N ARG A 37 4.03 -3.17 18.00
CA ARG A 37 2.94 -4.00 18.51
C ARG A 37 1.77 -3.17 19.02
N VAL A 38 2.04 -2.06 19.72
CA VAL A 38 1.01 -1.09 20.12
C VAL A 38 0.32 -0.51 18.89
N LEU A 39 1.07 -0.10 17.87
CA LEU A 39 0.50 0.46 16.64
C LEU A 39 -0.37 -0.56 15.88
N TYR A 40 0.06 -1.83 15.83
CA TYR A 40 -0.73 -2.91 15.24
C TYR A 40 -2.04 -3.15 16.00
N GLN A 41 -2.00 -3.19 17.33
CA GLN A 41 -3.19 -3.35 18.16
C GLN A 41 -4.17 -2.18 17.95
N GLU A 42 -3.67 -0.94 17.94
CA GLU A 42 -4.47 0.25 17.65
C GLU A 42 -5.14 0.16 16.26
N ALA A 43 -4.41 -0.31 15.24
CA ALA A 43 -4.95 -0.48 13.89
C ALA A 43 -6.07 -1.53 13.83
N VAL A 44 -5.95 -2.61 14.60
CA VAL A 44 -6.98 -3.65 14.75
C VAL A 44 -8.21 -3.09 15.46
N GLU A 45 -8.02 -2.38 16.57
CA GLU A 45 -9.12 -1.75 17.34
C GLU A 45 -9.89 -0.72 16.50
N LYS A 46 -9.20 0.03 15.65
CA LYS A 46 -9.80 0.97 14.69
C LYS A 46 -10.47 0.28 13.49
N GLY A 47 -10.38 -1.04 13.37
CA GLY A 47 -10.90 -1.81 12.22
C GLY A 47 -10.16 -1.52 10.91
N LYS A 48 -8.96 -0.94 10.98
CA LYS A 48 -8.10 -0.65 9.83
C LYS A 48 -7.24 -1.84 9.42
N VAL A 49 -7.02 -2.75 10.36
CA VAL A 49 -6.30 -4.01 10.16
C VAL A 49 -7.22 -5.16 10.57
N ASN A 50 -7.37 -6.14 9.69
CA ASN A 50 -8.02 -7.40 10.01
C ASN A 50 -6.96 -8.40 10.48
N SER A 51 -6.87 -8.63 11.79
CA SER A 51 -5.85 -9.49 12.40
C SER A 51 -5.91 -10.95 11.97
N GLU A 52 -7.04 -11.43 11.42
CA GLU A 52 -7.14 -12.77 10.84
C GLU A 52 -6.49 -12.87 9.46
N LYS A 53 -6.35 -11.74 8.76
CA LYS A 53 -5.86 -11.66 7.38
C LYS A 53 -4.58 -10.85 7.22
N TYR A 54 -4.14 -10.17 8.27
CA TYR A 54 -2.93 -9.38 8.28
C TYR A 54 -2.21 -9.61 9.61
N THR A 55 -1.21 -10.48 9.58
CA THR A 55 -0.49 -10.88 10.80
C THR A 55 0.43 -9.78 11.30
N PHE A 56 0.77 -9.82 12.59
CA PHE A 56 1.74 -8.89 13.17
C PHE A 56 3.10 -8.91 12.45
N GLU A 57 3.59 -10.10 12.05
CA GLU A 57 4.88 -10.20 11.34
C GLU A 57 4.82 -9.56 9.95
N ALA A 58 3.73 -9.80 9.20
CA ALA A 58 3.51 -9.12 7.93
C ALA A 58 3.41 -7.60 8.15
N PHE A 59 2.68 -7.15 9.16
CA PHE A 59 2.56 -5.73 9.51
C PHE A 59 3.94 -5.11 9.79
N LYS A 60 4.77 -5.80 10.59
CA LYS A 60 6.12 -5.34 10.93
C LYS A 60 7.00 -5.20 9.69
N GLU A 61 6.97 -6.15 8.76
CA GLU A 61 7.71 -6.02 7.50
C GLU A 61 7.25 -4.83 6.66
N ASN A 62 5.93 -4.61 6.56
CA ASN A 62 5.38 -3.45 5.85
C ASN A 62 5.74 -2.13 6.55
N TYR A 63 5.72 -2.09 7.89
CA TYR A 63 6.16 -0.94 8.68
C TYR A 63 7.62 -0.58 8.35
N SER A 64 8.53 -1.56 8.34
CA SER A 64 9.94 -1.31 7.99
C SER A 64 10.14 -0.85 6.54
N LEU A 65 9.34 -1.33 5.58
CA LEU A 65 9.40 -0.84 4.20
C LEU A 65 8.89 0.60 4.08
N ALA A 66 7.78 0.89 4.75
CA ALA A 66 7.16 2.22 4.74
C ALA A 66 8.06 3.31 5.33
N GLU A 67 8.98 2.98 6.26
CA GLU A 67 9.97 3.96 6.75
C GLU A 67 10.79 4.60 5.62
N ASN A 68 11.21 3.78 4.64
CA ASN A 68 12.00 4.26 3.51
C ASN A 68 11.18 5.19 2.60
N GLU A 69 9.91 4.84 2.37
CA GLU A 69 8.99 5.69 1.61
C GLU A 69 8.67 6.98 2.34
N TYR A 70 8.47 6.93 3.66
CA TYR A 70 8.22 8.11 4.48
C TYR A 70 9.38 9.12 4.38
N GLN A 71 10.64 8.69 4.47
CA GLN A 71 11.77 9.61 4.31
C GLN A 71 11.76 10.35 2.97
N THR A 72 11.17 9.71 1.95
CA THR A 72 11.06 10.23 0.60
C THR A 72 9.83 11.14 0.41
N LEU A 73 8.74 10.87 1.12
CA LEU A 73 7.42 11.47 0.87
C LEU A 73 6.96 12.48 1.93
N LYS A 74 7.51 12.47 3.15
CA LYS A 74 7.01 13.26 4.30
C LYS A 74 6.91 14.77 4.07
N ASN A 75 7.81 15.33 3.27
CA ASN A 75 7.82 16.77 2.97
C ASN A 75 6.79 17.15 1.90
N ILE A 76 6.07 16.18 1.35
CA ILE A 76 5.16 16.34 0.20
C ILE A 76 3.75 15.91 0.61
N ILE A 77 3.64 14.77 1.30
CA ILE A 77 2.39 14.20 1.78
C ILE A 77 2.57 13.89 3.26
N GLY A 78 1.67 14.41 4.09
CA GLY A 78 1.79 14.30 5.54
C GLY A 78 2.90 15.20 6.08
N GLN A 79 3.03 16.41 5.53
CA GLN A 79 3.88 17.45 6.12
C GLN A 79 3.52 17.59 7.61
N ASP A 80 4.54 17.62 8.45
CA ASP A 80 4.44 17.67 9.92
C ASP A 80 3.94 16.38 10.61
N LEU A 81 3.56 15.33 9.87
CA LEU A 81 3.29 14.02 10.46
C LEU A 81 4.59 13.32 10.85
N LYS A 82 4.59 12.69 12.02
CA LYS A 82 5.62 11.71 12.39
C LYS A 82 5.43 10.42 11.58
N PHE A 83 6.45 9.56 11.55
CA PHE A 83 6.42 8.36 10.72
C PHE A 83 5.19 7.47 11.03
N GLU A 84 4.91 7.21 12.30
CA GLU A 84 3.83 6.32 12.72
C GLU A 84 2.45 6.89 12.32
N GLN A 85 2.29 8.22 12.41
CA GLN A 85 1.09 8.92 11.95
C GLN A 85 0.98 8.87 10.43
N TRP A 86 2.09 9.07 9.71
CA TRP A 86 2.10 8.94 8.26
C TRP A 86 1.77 7.52 7.81
N PHE A 87 2.31 6.51 8.48
CA PHE A 87 2.03 5.11 8.19
C PHE A 87 0.55 4.79 8.43
N ALA A 88 -0.02 5.26 9.54
CA ALA A 88 -1.43 5.11 9.86
C ALA A 88 -2.35 5.83 8.85
N ASP A 89 -2.14 7.14 8.66
CA ASP A 89 -3.10 8.01 7.98
C ASP A 89 -2.92 8.03 6.46
N ILE A 90 -1.68 7.90 5.97
CA ILE A 90 -1.36 7.98 4.54
C ILE A 90 -1.23 6.58 3.95
N ALA A 91 -0.43 5.70 4.57
CA ALA A 91 -0.19 4.35 4.06
C ALA A 91 -1.25 3.32 4.51
N ASN A 92 -2.27 3.74 5.28
CA ASN A 92 -3.31 2.86 5.83
C ASN A 92 -2.73 1.65 6.56
N TYR A 93 -1.70 1.88 7.38
CA TYR A 93 -0.95 0.82 8.07
C TYR A 93 -0.36 -0.26 7.14
N GLY A 94 -0.14 0.05 5.85
CA GLY A 94 0.27 -0.93 4.84
C GLY A 94 -0.84 -1.91 4.41
N ALA A 95 -2.03 -1.79 4.99
CA ALA A 95 -3.16 -2.64 4.70
C ALA A 95 -3.91 -2.17 3.45
N PHE A 96 -4.57 -3.13 2.80
CA PHE A 96 -5.62 -2.87 1.84
C PHE A 96 -6.85 -2.19 2.48
N PRO A 97 -7.76 -1.63 1.67
CA PRO A 97 -8.93 -0.91 2.19
C PRO A 97 -9.85 -1.71 3.13
N ASP A 98 -9.90 -3.04 3.02
CA ASP A 98 -10.66 -3.94 3.91
C ASP A 98 -9.85 -4.46 5.11
N GLY A 99 -8.64 -3.94 5.32
CA GLY A 99 -7.74 -4.32 6.40
C GLY A 99 -6.96 -5.63 6.16
N GLU A 100 -7.12 -6.28 5.01
CA GLU A 100 -6.22 -7.35 4.59
C GLU A 100 -4.81 -6.79 4.36
N GLY A 101 -3.78 -7.58 4.65
CA GLY A 101 -2.40 -7.16 4.43
C GLY A 101 -1.51 -8.38 4.32
N HIS A 102 -0.49 -8.25 3.49
CA HIS A 102 0.37 -9.36 3.13
C HIS A 102 1.81 -9.01 3.45
N SER A 103 2.60 -10.03 3.77
CA SER A 103 4.02 -9.81 3.97
C SER A 103 4.69 -9.48 2.61
N PRO A 104 5.54 -8.45 2.55
CA PRO A 104 6.35 -8.20 1.36
C PRO A 104 7.25 -9.38 0.99
N SER A 105 7.65 -10.21 1.96
CA SER A 105 8.44 -11.41 1.72
C SER A 105 7.61 -12.62 1.25
N GLU A 106 6.28 -12.64 1.43
CA GLU A 106 5.38 -13.63 0.77
C GLU A 106 5.47 -13.55 -0.75
N LYS A 107 5.95 -12.43 -1.29
CA LYS A 107 6.22 -12.25 -2.72
C LYS A 107 7.35 -13.15 -3.23
N LYS A 108 8.08 -13.86 -2.34
CA LYS A 108 9.32 -14.57 -2.68
C LYS A 108 9.20 -16.09 -2.58
N THR A 109 9.57 -16.71 -3.70
CA THR A 109 10.20 -18.04 -3.90
C THR A 109 9.26 -19.23 -4.12
N ASN A 110 8.94 -19.52 -5.40
CA ASN A 110 8.97 -20.86 -6.02
C ASN A 110 8.32 -20.87 -7.42
N ASN A 111 8.71 -21.82 -8.29
CA ASN A 111 8.07 -22.05 -9.61
C ASN A 111 6.56 -22.35 -9.51
N LEU A 112 6.12 -22.88 -8.36
CA LEU A 112 4.71 -23.08 -8.03
C LEU A 112 3.93 -21.74 -7.92
N LEU A 113 4.61 -20.64 -7.56
CA LEU A 113 4.02 -19.29 -7.49
C LEU A 113 3.92 -18.62 -8.88
N GLN A 114 4.74 -18.98 -9.87
CA GLN A 114 4.55 -18.45 -11.24
C GLN A 114 3.35 -19.08 -11.92
N ALA A 115 3.14 -20.40 -11.72
CA ALA A 115 1.93 -21.08 -12.19
C ALA A 115 0.69 -20.55 -11.47
N SER A 116 0.78 -20.29 -10.16
CA SER A 116 -0.31 -19.64 -9.41
C SER A 116 -0.54 -18.19 -9.84
N GLN A 117 0.50 -17.40 -10.15
CA GLN A 117 0.37 -16.03 -10.65
C GLN A 117 -0.21 -15.97 -12.06
N THR A 118 0.15 -16.91 -12.95
CA THR A 118 -0.49 -17.00 -14.28
C THR A 118 -1.96 -17.37 -14.13
N SER A 119 -2.28 -18.34 -13.27
CA SER A 119 -3.66 -18.73 -12.98
C SER A 119 -4.47 -17.59 -12.35
N ASN A 120 -3.96 -16.97 -11.28
CA ASN A 120 -4.56 -15.82 -10.60
C ASN A 120 -4.68 -14.61 -11.53
N GLY A 121 -3.65 -14.32 -12.32
CA GLY A 121 -3.69 -13.25 -13.31
C GLY A 121 -4.74 -13.49 -14.38
N ASN A 122 -4.92 -14.73 -14.85
CA ASN A 122 -6.00 -15.08 -15.78
C ASN A 122 -7.37 -14.99 -15.11
N LYS A 123 -7.49 -15.40 -13.85
CA LYS A 123 -8.72 -15.24 -13.05
C LYS A 123 -9.07 -13.76 -12.88
N LEU A 124 -8.09 -12.92 -12.53
CA LEU A 124 -8.24 -11.47 -12.45
C LEU A 124 -8.66 -10.89 -13.80
N LYS A 125 -7.94 -11.22 -14.88
CA LYS A 125 -8.25 -10.80 -16.26
C LYS A 125 -9.71 -11.11 -16.62
N ASN A 126 -10.21 -12.29 -16.28
CA ASN A 126 -11.59 -12.71 -16.56
C ASN A 126 -12.62 -12.07 -15.60
N THR A 127 -12.18 -11.59 -14.44
CA THR A 127 -13.06 -10.97 -13.43
C THR A 127 -13.28 -9.48 -13.68
N ILE A 128 -12.28 -8.79 -14.22
CA ILE A 128 -12.31 -7.33 -14.47
C ILE A 128 -13.41 -6.98 -15.48
N ARG A 129 -14.18 -5.96 -15.09
CA ARG A 129 -15.21 -5.28 -15.86
C ARG A 129 -14.95 -3.78 -15.88
N LYS A 130 -15.50 -3.10 -16.88
CA LYS A 130 -15.50 -1.64 -16.94
C LYS A 130 -16.02 -1.01 -15.64
N GLY A 131 -15.28 -0.04 -15.11
CA GLY A 131 -15.58 0.66 -13.86
C GLY A 131 -15.02 0.01 -12.61
N ASP A 132 -14.35 -1.15 -12.71
CA ASP A 132 -13.63 -1.73 -11.59
C ASP A 132 -12.43 -0.87 -11.19
N ILE A 133 -12.18 -0.81 -9.89
CA ILE A 133 -11.02 -0.16 -9.27
C ILE A 133 -10.02 -1.25 -8.90
N LEU A 134 -8.78 -1.08 -9.33
CA LEU A 134 -7.68 -2.00 -9.04
C LEU A 134 -6.73 -1.31 -8.06
N ILE A 135 -6.43 -1.96 -6.94
CA ILE A 135 -5.52 -1.45 -5.91
C ILE A 135 -4.41 -2.47 -5.72
N ILE A 136 -3.17 -1.99 -5.74
CA ILE A 136 -1.98 -2.78 -5.44
C ILE A 136 -1.43 -2.29 -4.11
N SER A 137 -1.20 -3.22 -3.18
CA SER A 137 -0.45 -2.95 -1.94
C SER A 137 0.84 -3.75 -1.91
N SER A 138 1.91 -3.11 -1.44
CA SER A 138 3.24 -3.70 -1.35
C SER A 138 3.96 -3.37 -0.05
N GLY A 139 3.23 -2.94 0.98
CA GLY A 139 3.81 -2.47 2.24
C GLY A 139 4.23 -1.01 2.27
N GLY A 140 3.55 -0.22 1.46
CA GLY A 140 3.85 1.20 1.26
C GLY A 140 2.69 1.91 0.59
N PHE A 141 2.97 3.00 -0.11
CA PHE A 141 2.01 3.89 -0.74
C PHE A 141 1.08 3.17 -1.73
N GLY A 142 1.58 2.13 -2.40
CA GLY A 142 0.80 1.30 -3.32
C GLY A 142 0.53 1.96 -4.68
N HIS A 143 -0.43 1.40 -5.42
CA HIS A 143 -0.84 1.90 -6.74
C HIS A 143 -2.33 1.68 -6.97
N ALA A 144 -2.94 2.52 -7.80
CA ALA A 144 -4.35 2.41 -8.16
C ALA A 144 -4.57 2.62 -9.66
N ALA A 145 -5.54 1.90 -10.22
CA ALA A 145 -5.95 2.01 -11.60
C ALA A 145 -7.47 1.82 -11.74
N ILE A 146 -8.00 2.20 -12.90
CA ILE A 146 -9.42 2.01 -13.24
C ILE A 146 -9.56 1.28 -14.57
N ALA A 147 -10.46 0.30 -14.64
CA ALA A 147 -10.82 -0.34 -15.90
C ALA A 147 -11.73 0.59 -16.73
N THR A 148 -11.22 1.18 -17.81
CA THR A 148 -12.00 2.07 -18.70
C THR A 148 -12.89 1.30 -19.68
N SER A 149 -12.62 0.01 -19.84
CA SER A 149 -13.43 -0.94 -20.60
C SER A 149 -13.28 -2.35 -20.04
N ASP A 150 -13.95 -3.32 -20.66
CA ASP A 150 -13.74 -4.73 -20.34
C ASP A 150 -12.40 -5.25 -20.86
N THR A 151 -11.58 -4.45 -21.55
CA THR A 151 -10.30 -4.87 -22.13
C THR A 151 -9.11 -3.99 -21.74
N TYR A 152 -9.35 -2.76 -21.26
CA TYR A 152 -8.31 -1.77 -21.00
C TYR A 152 -8.36 -1.24 -19.56
N ILE A 153 -7.17 -1.04 -19.01
CA ILE A 153 -6.92 -0.45 -17.69
C ILE A 153 -6.16 0.85 -17.91
N LEU A 154 -6.67 1.93 -17.32
CA LEU A 154 -6.06 3.23 -17.30
C LEU A 154 -5.36 3.44 -15.96
N GLU A 155 -4.11 3.85 -16.03
CA GLU A 155 -3.27 4.12 -14.87
C GLU A 155 -2.38 5.34 -15.07
N MET A 156 -1.72 5.76 -14.00
CA MET A 156 -0.57 6.63 -14.09
C MET A 156 0.56 6.05 -13.27
N SER A 157 1.55 5.46 -13.96
CA SER A 157 2.67 4.81 -13.28
C SER A 157 3.56 5.87 -12.63
N GLY A 158 4.10 5.61 -11.43
CA GLY A 158 5.05 6.54 -10.83
C GLY A 158 6.33 6.70 -11.65
N GLY A 159 6.66 5.79 -12.56
CA GLY A 159 7.87 5.87 -13.37
C GLY A 159 9.16 5.63 -12.58
N GLY A 160 9.49 4.36 -12.37
CA GLY A 160 10.81 3.87 -11.93
C GLY A 160 11.31 4.33 -10.55
N ASP A 161 12.46 3.80 -10.15
CA ASP A 161 13.06 3.88 -8.79
C ASP A 161 13.58 5.27 -8.37
N ASN A 162 13.07 6.34 -8.98
CA ASN A 162 13.40 7.70 -8.55
C ASN A 162 12.15 8.48 -8.18
N PRO A 163 11.62 8.25 -6.96
CA PRO A 163 10.54 9.06 -6.39
C PRO A 163 10.83 10.56 -6.40
N ALA A 164 12.11 10.97 -6.54
CA ALA A 164 12.44 12.38 -6.67
C ALA A 164 11.82 13.05 -7.90
N LYS A 165 11.65 12.30 -8.99
CA LYS A 165 10.98 12.78 -10.21
C LYS A 165 9.48 12.96 -10.02
N TRP A 166 8.87 12.30 -9.02
CA TRP A 166 7.45 12.46 -8.72
C TRP A 166 7.14 13.86 -8.18
N PHE A 167 8.17 14.63 -7.80
CA PHE A 167 8.03 15.98 -7.28
C PHE A 167 8.86 17.03 -8.02
N ALA A 168 10.09 16.70 -8.47
CA ALA A 168 11.02 17.61 -9.14
C ALA A 168 10.72 17.66 -10.63
N GLY A 169 9.73 18.48 -11.00
CA GLY A 169 9.29 18.66 -12.39
C GLY A 169 8.18 17.70 -12.84
N GLY A 170 7.93 16.63 -12.09
CA GLY A 170 6.96 15.59 -12.48
C GLY A 170 7.45 14.77 -13.67
N ILE A 171 6.63 13.81 -14.11
CA ILE A 171 6.90 13.02 -15.31
C ILE A 171 5.89 13.44 -16.36
N SER A 172 6.36 14.07 -17.43
CA SER A 172 5.49 14.51 -18.52
C SER A 172 4.82 13.33 -19.20
N ASP A 173 3.57 13.52 -19.60
CA ASP A 173 2.82 12.59 -20.43
C ASP A 173 2.73 11.14 -19.91
N ASN A 174 2.38 10.99 -18.64
CA ASN A 174 2.58 9.75 -17.89
C ASN A 174 1.28 9.05 -17.41
N ASN A 175 0.18 9.33 -18.11
CA ASN A 175 -1.04 8.55 -18.10
C ASN A 175 -0.98 7.48 -19.20
N HIS A 176 -1.26 6.22 -18.85
CA HIS A 176 -1.11 5.08 -19.75
C HIS A 176 -2.38 4.24 -19.75
N GLN A 177 -2.73 3.71 -20.91
CA GLN A 177 -3.78 2.72 -21.04
C GLN A 177 -3.18 1.45 -21.61
N PHE A 178 -3.35 0.35 -20.89
CA PHE A 178 -2.85 -0.97 -21.27
C PHE A 178 -4.01 -1.93 -21.38
N SER A 179 -3.93 -2.89 -22.29
CA SER A 179 -4.81 -4.04 -22.26
C SER A 179 -4.67 -4.78 -20.91
N LYS A 180 -5.76 -5.41 -20.42
CA LYS A 180 -5.74 -6.16 -19.14
C LYS A 180 -4.57 -7.14 -19.06
N ASP A 181 -4.27 -7.80 -20.18
CA ASP A 181 -3.17 -8.76 -20.26
C ASP A 181 -1.82 -8.09 -20.01
N LYS A 182 -1.54 -6.98 -20.71
CA LYS A 182 -0.29 -6.22 -20.57
C LYS A 182 -0.17 -5.55 -19.21
N TRP A 183 -1.26 -5.08 -18.63
CA TRP A 183 -1.24 -4.53 -17.27
C TRP A 183 -0.94 -5.63 -16.23
N ILE A 184 -1.67 -6.75 -16.27
CA ILE A 184 -1.51 -7.83 -15.27
C ILE A 184 -0.13 -8.48 -15.38
N PHE A 185 0.27 -8.86 -16.60
CA PHE A 185 1.47 -9.67 -16.85
C PHE A 185 2.71 -8.88 -17.28
N GLY A 186 2.56 -7.57 -17.50
CA GLY A 186 3.61 -6.70 -18.02
C GLY A 186 3.71 -6.74 -19.55
N GLY A 187 4.37 -5.72 -20.10
CA GLY A 187 4.68 -5.60 -21.51
C GLY A 187 4.49 -4.19 -22.04
N SER A 188 4.72 -3.99 -23.34
CA SER A 188 4.65 -2.66 -23.96
C SER A 188 3.43 -2.53 -24.86
N GLU A 189 2.80 -1.36 -24.80
CA GLU A 189 1.66 -0.96 -25.63
C GLU A 189 1.62 0.57 -25.67
N GLN A 190 1.20 1.17 -26.79
CA GLN A 190 1.06 2.63 -26.93
C GLN A 190 2.32 3.46 -26.60
N GLY A 191 3.51 2.91 -26.83
CA GLY A 191 4.79 3.60 -26.53
C GLY A 191 5.15 3.65 -25.05
N ALA A 192 4.42 2.95 -24.18
CA ALA A 192 4.73 2.80 -22.77
C ALA A 192 4.96 1.31 -22.41
N THR A 193 5.60 1.05 -21.27
CA THR A 193 5.81 -0.30 -20.75
C THR A 193 5.15 -0.42 -19.38
N SER A 194 4.23 -1.37 -19.25
CA SER A 194 3.62 -1.74 -17.99
C SER A 194 4.50 -2.72 -17.22
N ALA A 195 4.58 -2.53 -15.90
CA ALA A 195 5.21 -3.48 -15.01
C ALA A 195 4.34 -4.75 -14.92
N ARG A 196 4.95 -5.88 -14.55
CA ARG A 196 4.19 -7.10 -14.23
C ARG A 196 3.50 -6.94 -12.88
N HIS A 197 2.28 -6.42 -12.86
CA HIS A 197 1.56 -6.10 -11.62
C HIS A 197 1.19 -7.32 -10.78
N ILE A 198 0.93 -8.49 -11.39
CA ILE A 198 0.58 -9.73 -10.67
C ILE A 198 1.74 -10.32 -9.83
N LYS A 199 2.92 -9.68 -9.84
CA LYS A 199 3.99 -10.00 -8.89
C LYS A 199 3.67 -9.49 -7.47
N ASP A 200 2.78 -8.52 -7.37
CA ASP A 200 2.28 -7.91 -6.15
C ASP A 200 0.82 -8.32 -5.95
N TRP A 201 0.32 -8.20 -4.72
CA TRP A 201 -1.07 -8.47 -4.41
C TRP A 201 -1.98 -7.41 -5.01
N ILE A 202 -3.09 -7.85 -5.61
CA ILE A 202 -4.05 -6.95 -6.26
C ILE A 202 -5.43 -7.18 -5.67
N GLN A 203 -6.07 -6.12 -5.17
CA GLN A 203 -7.48 -6.14 -4.87
C GLN A 203 -8.30 -5.49 -5.98
N LEU A 204 -9.37 -6.18 -6.37
CA LEU A 204 -10.38 -5.66 -7.28
C LEU A 204 -11.61 -5.22 -6.50
N TRP A 205 -12.00 -3.97 -6.69
CA TRP A 205 -13.13 -3.32 -6.03
C TRP A 205 -14.17 -2.88 -7.05
N ARG A 206 -15.44 -3.10 -6.74
CA ARG A 206 -16.55 -2.83 -7.67
C ARG A 206 -17.64 -2.01 -7.01
N VAL A 207 -18.03 -0.91 -7.66
CA VAL A 207 -19.21 -0.13 -7.29
C VAL A 207 -20.47 -0.97 -7.60
N PRO A 208 -21.40 -1.16 -6.65
CA PRO A 208 -22.62 -1.97 -6.86
C PRO A 208 -23.49 -1.47 -8.02
N ASP A 209 -23.60 -0.15 -8.19
CA ASP A 209 -24.31 0.48 -9.30
C ASP A 209 -23.47 0.44 -10.58
N ASN A 210 -23.69 -0.60 -11.40
CA ASN A 210 -22.98 -0.82 -12.65
C ASN A 210 -23.14 0.35 -13.64
N SER A 211 -24.29 1.01 -13.67
CA SER A 211 -24.51 2.15 -14.56
C SER A 211 -23.63 3.34 -14.17
N MET A 212 -23.50 3.58 -12.85
CA MET A 212 -22.64 4.62 -12.31
C MET A 212 -21.16 4.29 -12.53
N ALA A 213 -20.76 3.03 -12.32
CA ALA A 213 -19.40 2.56 -12.57
C ALA A 213 -18.97 2.80 -14.02
N ILE A 214 -19.83 2.42 -14.99
CA ILE A 214 -19.60 2.63 -16.42
C ILE A 214 -19.52 4.12 -16.76
N LYS A 215 -20.40 4.95 -16.18
CA LYS A 215 -20.39 6.40 -16.38
C LYS A 215 -19.06 7.02 -15.92
N CYS A 216 -18.58 6.65 -14.74
CA CYS A 216 -17.33 7.15 -14.18
C CYS A 216 -16.11 6.63 -14.96
N ALA A 217 -16.14 5.39 -15.45
CA ALA A 217 -15.12 4.84 -16.34
C ALA A 217 -15.06 5.56 -17.70
N ASN A 218 -16.22 5.91 -18.28
CA ASN A 218 -16.27 6.74 -19.49
C ASN A 218 -15.66 8.12 -19.24
N TYR A 219 -15.99 8.76 -18.12
CA TYR A 219 -15.36 10.02 -17.76
C TYR A 219 -13.84 9.88 -17.65
N ALA A 220 -13.36 8.81 -17.01
CA ALA A 220 -11.93 8.54 -16.87
C ALA A 220 -11.24 8.46 -18.24
N ASP A 221 -11.81 7.68 -19.16
CA ASP A 221 -11.26 7.49 -20.51
C ASP A 221 -11.25 8.80 -21.32
N ALA A 222 -12.36 9.54 -21.36
CA ALA A 222 -12.47 10.80 -22.09
C ALA A 222 -11.58 11.92 -21.55
N THR A 223 -11.36 11.92 -20.24
CA THR A 223 -10.63 12.97 -19.52
C THR A 223 -9.13 12.70 -19.50
N PHE A 224 -8.73 11.45 -19.29
CA PHE A 224 -7.35 11.07 -19.03
C PHE A 224 -6.74 10.16 -20.11
N TRP A 225 -7.43 9.79 -21.19
CA TRP A 225 -6.81 8.99 -22.26
C TRP A 225 -7.14 9.49 -23.66
N ASN A 226 -8.40 9.37 -24.08
CA ASN A 226 -8.86 9.78 -25.40
C ASN A 226 -10.27 10.38 -25.31
N SER A 227 -10.40 11.66 -25.67
CA SER A 227 -11.67 12.41 -25.63
C SER A 227 -12.84 11.79 -26.42
N GLY A 228 -12.56 10.96 -27.42
CA GLY A 228 -13.53 10.24 -28.25
C GLY A 228 -13.57 8.73 -27.98
N HIS A 229 -13.03 8.27 -26.84
CA HIS A 229 -12.99 6.85 -26.47
C HIS A 229 -12.20 5.96 -27.45
N GLY A 230 -11.25 6.56 -28.16
CA GLY A 230 -10.38 5.85 -29.10
C GLY A 230 -9.19 5.16 -28.42
N TYR A 231 -8.62 4.18 -29.11
CA TYR A 231 -7.44 3.45 -28.65
C TYR A 231 -6.21 4.37 -28.52
N THR A 232 -5.94 5.24 -29.50
CA THR A 232 -4.75 6.11 -29.51
C THR A 232 -4.89 7.26 -28.51
N LYS A 233 -3.89 7.46 -27.65
CA LYS A 233 -3.85 8.57 -26.69
C LYS A 233 -3.99 9.94 -27.36
N ASN A 234 -4.83 10.82 -26.80
CA ASN A 234 -4.86 12.26 -27.14
C ASN A 234 -4.93 13.19 -25.92
N ARG A 235 -4.95 12.62 -24.71
CA ARG A 235 -4.86 13.34 -23.43
C ARG A 235 -3.48 13.09 -22.84
N HIS A 236 -2.78 14.16 -22.48
CA HIS A 236 -1.41 14.10 -21.98
C HIS A 236 -1.35 14.75 -20.60
N ILE A 237 -1.20 13.92 -19.56
CA ILE A 237 -1.25 14.33 -18.15
C ILE A 237 0.08 14.02 -17.50
N ALA A 238 0.67 15.01 -16.83
CA ALA A 238 1.91 14.80 -16.10
C ALA A 238 1.62 14.06 -14.79
N TYR A 239 2.48 13.10 -14.45
CA TYR A 239 2.47 12.49 -13.13
C TYR A 239 3.19 13.39 -12.13
N ARG A 240 2.51 13.71 -11.02
CA ARG A 240 3.12 14.38 -9.86
C ARG A 240 2.27 14.14 -8.63
N LEU A 241 2.91 13.83 -7.52
CA LEU A 241 2.25 13.85 -6.21
C LEU A 241 2.07 15.31 -5.78
N THR A 242 0.82 15.77 -5.69
CA THR A 242 0.49 17.15 -5.32
C THR A 242 -0.62 17.19 -4.28
N ALA A 243 -0.50 18.15 -3.37
CA ALA A 243 -1.57 18.53 -2.44
C ALA A 243 -2.64 19.34 -3.21
N ALA A 244 -3.61 18.66 -3.84
CA ALA A 244 -4.85 19.21 -4.41
C ALA A 244 -5.54 18.14 -5.25
N THR A 245 -6.64 17.56 -4.75
CA THR A 245 -7.41 16.55 -5.48
C THR A 245 -8.31 17.12 -6.58
N THR A 246 -8.41 18.45 -6.73
CA THR A 246 -9.29 19.11 -7.71
C THR A 246 -8.59 19.51 -9.02
N THR A 247 -7.27 19.70 -9.00
CA THR A 247 -6.52 20.05 -10.22
C THR A 247 -6.39 18.84 -11.14
N LEU A 248 -6.65 18.98 -12.45
CA LEU A 248 -6.58 17.84 -13.38
C LEU A 248 -5.14 17.42 -13.74
N ASN A 249 -4.24 18.38 -13.95
CA ASN A 249 -2.85 18.16 -14.37
C ASN A 249 -1.92 19.08 -13.56
N PRO A 250 -0.93 18.57 -12.82
CA PRO A 250 -0.53 17.16 -12.74
C PRO A 250 -1.47 16.31 -11.87
N ASN A 251 -1.34 15.00 -12.05
CA ASN A 251 -2.18 13.98 -11.42
C ASN A 251 -1.35 12.77 -10.97
N TYR A 252 -1.97 11.82 -10.28
CA TYR A 252 -1.34 10.58 -9.83
C TYR A 252 -2.36 9.45 -9.77
N CYS A 253 -1.88 8.21 -9.61
CA CYS A 253 -2.66 6.98 -9.78
C CYS A 253 -4.02 7.01 -9.07
N SER A 254 -4.05 7.21 -7.75
CA SER A 254 -5.28 7.24 -6.95
C SER A 254 -6.12 8.50 -7.13
N LYS A 255 -5.51 9.66 -7.41
CA LYS A 255 -6.27 10.88 -7.70
C LYS A 255 -7.02 10.80 -9.02
N LEU A 256 -6.46 10.16 -10.05
CA LEU A 256 -7.16 9.88 -11.31
C LEU A 256 -8.43 9.06 -11.03
N VAL A 257 -8.31 8.00 -10.24
CA VAL A 257 -9.46 7.15 -9.87
C VAL A 257 -10.48 7.97 -9.07
N PHE A 258 -10.05 8.69 -8.03
CA PHE A 258 -10.92 9.57 -7.24
C PHE A 258 -11.68 10.57 -8.12
N GLN A 259 -10.98 11.31 -8.99
CA GLN A 259 -11.58 12.31 -9.87
C GLN A 259 -12.56 11.67 -10.86
N SER A 260 -12.30 10.44 -11.29
CA SER A 260 -13.19 9.70 -12.18
C SER A 260 -14.56 9.46 -11.56
N PHE A 261 -14.61 9.12 -10.27
CA PHE A 261 -15.87 8.93 -9.55
C PHE A 261 -16.46 10.23 -9.00
N TYR A 262 -15.63 11.19 -8.60
CA TYR A 262 -16.06 12.49 -8.09
C TYR A 262 -16.70 13.35 -9.19
N TYR A 263 -16.03 13.52 -10.33
CA TYR A 263 -16.54 14.35 -11.42
C TYR A 263 -17.37 13.57 -12.44
N GLY A 264 -17.02 12.30 -12.72
CA GLY A 264 -17.72 11.48 -13.70
C GLY A 264 -19.14 11.08 -13.28
N SER A 265 -19.45 11.13 -11.99
CA SER A 265 -20.78 10.86 -11.46
C SER A 265 -21.78 11.99 -11.72
N GLY A 266 -21.31 13.21 -12.05
CA GLY A 266 -22.15 14.39 -12.25
C GLY A 266 -22.79 14.85 -10.93
N ASN A 267 -24.11 14.95 -10.88
CA ASN A 267 -24.82 15.39 -9.68
C ASN A 267 -25.03 14.27 -8.63
N ALA A 268 -24.64 13.03 -8.93
CA ALA A 268 -24.79 11.92 -7.99
C ALA A 268 -23.66 11.95 -6.94
N THR A 269 -24.02 11.86 -5.67
CA THR A 269 -23.05 11.80 -4.56
C THR A 269 -22.43 10.40 -4.47
N VAL A 270 -21.49 10.10 -5.36
CA VAL A 270 -20.75 8.82 -5.37
C VAL A 270 -19.60 8.84 -4.37
N ILE A 271 -18.91 9.97 -4.29
CA ILE A 271 -17.89 10.25 -3.28
C ILE A 271 -18.54 11.09 -2.17
N GLN A 272 -18.17 10.82 -0.93
CA GLN A 272 -18.66 11.56 0.24
C GLN A 272 -18.34 13.05 0.10
N PRO A 273 -19.30 13.97 0.34
CA PRO A 273 -19.08 15.41 0.20
C PRO A 273 -17.96 15.95 1.10
N SER A 274 -17.77 15.35 2.29
CA SER A 274 -16.67 15.69 3.21
C SER A 274 -15.28 15.38 2.64
N MET A 275 -15.19 14.55 1.60
CA MET A 275 -13.94 14.20 0.91
C MET A 275 -13.67 15.11 -0.29
N ALA A 276 -14.58 16.05 -0.60
CA ALA A 276 -14.33 17.11 -1.57
C ALA A 276 -13.25 18.04 -1.03
N GLY A 277 -12.12 18.14 -1.72
CA GLY A 277 -11.02 19.02 -1.31
C GLY A 277 -10.00 18.37 -0.38
N LEU A 278 -9.97 17.03 -0.28
CA LEU A 278 -8.83 16.33 0.30
C LEU A 278 -7.54 16.85 -0.35
N SER A 279 -6.53 17.10 0.48
CA SER A 279 -5.19 17.43 -0.01
C SER A 279 -4.61 16.24 -0.78
N PHE A 280 -4.94 15.03 -0.35
CA PHE A 280 -4.37 13.80 -0.88
C PHE A 280 -5.30 12.60 -0.76
N VAL A 281 -5.19 11.64 -1.68
CA VAL A 281 -5.90 10.36 -1.64
C VAL A 281 -4.91 9.22 -1.84
N SER A 282 -4.68 8.38 -0.83
CA SER A 282 -3.89 7.18 -1.03
C SER A 282 -4.68 6.07 -1.75
N PRO A 283 -4.01 5.18 -2.50
CA PRO A 283 -4.64 4.02 -3.11
C PRO A 283 -5.51 3.21 -2.13
N GLY A 284 -4.98 2.89 -0.95
CA GLY A 284 -5.69 2.12 0.09
C GLY A 284 -6.90 2.84 0.70
N ALA A 285 -7.00 4.16 0.57
CA ALA A 285 -8.15 4.91 1.07
C ALA A 285 -9.34 4.90 0.10
N LEU A 286 -9.12 4.62 -1.19
CA LEU A 286 -10.10 4.87 -2.26
C LEU A 286 -11.51 4.32 -1.98
N PRO A 287 -11.71 3.02 -1.65
CA PRO A 287 -13.05 2.49 -1.41
C PRO A 287 -13.78 3.16 -0.24
N ASN A 288 -13.03 3.64 0.76
CA ASN A 288 -13.58 4.28 1.96
C ASN A 288 -14.09 5.70 1.72
N LEU A 289 -13.81 6.29 0.54
CA LEU A 289 -14.27 7.63 0.17
C LEU A 289 -15.69 7.63 -0.42
N PHE A 290 -16.22 6.48 -0.79
CA PHE A 290 -17.51 6.37 -1.46
C PHE A 290 -18.67 6.52 -0.48
N ALA A 291 -19.80 7.02 -0.98
CA ALA A 291 -20.99 7.29 -0.17
C ALA A 291 -22.03 6.17 -0.31
N GLY A 292 -22.52 5.68 0.84
CA GLY A 292 -23.72 4.85 0.96
C GLY A 292 -23.79 3.71 -0.07
N LYS A 293 -24.85 3.72 -0.89
CA LYS A 293 -25.11 2.68 -1.90
C LYS A 293 -24.04 2.56 -3.00
N TYR A 294 -23.13 3.54 -3.12
CA TYR A 294 -22.03 3.50 -4.08
C TYR A 294 -20.74 2.92 -3.50
N ALA A 295 -20.71 2.61 -2.19
CA ALA A 295 -19.56 2.00 -1.54
C ALA A 295 -19.11 0.72 -2.29
N PRO A 296 -17.89 0.69 -2.85
CA PRO A 296 -17.39 -0.46 -3.56
C PRO A 296 -17.25 -1.65 -2.61
N TYR A 297 -17.56 -2.83 -3.10
CA TYR A 297 -17.25 -4.07 -2.41
C TYR A 297 -16.01 -4.74 -3.01
N LYS A 298 -15.25 -5.44 -2.19
CA LYS A 298 -14.12 -6.26 -2.67
C LYS A 298 -14.66 -7.46 -3.42
N VAL A 299 -14.31 -7.58 -4.69
CA VAL A 299 -14.64 -8.76 -5.51
C VAL A 299 -13.67 -9.89 -5.23
N GLY A 300 -12.39 -9.56 -5.00
CA GLY A 300 -11.38 -10.54 -4.61
C GLY A 300 -9.98 -9.94 -4.50
N THR A 301 -9.10 -10.74 -3.91
CA THR A 301 -7.66 -10.53 -3.85
C THR A 301 -6.99 -11.56 -4.76
N PHE A 302 -6.00 -11.14 -5.54
CA PHE A 302 -5.39 -11.92 -6.61
C PHE A 302 -3.87 -11.90 -6.53
#